data_AF-A0A940KMR8-F1
#
_entry.id   AF-A0A940KMR8-F1
#
_cell.length_a   1.000
_cell.length_b   1.000
_cell.length_c   1.000
_cell.angle_alpha   90.00
_cell.angle_beta   90.00
_cell.angle_gamma   90.00
#
_symmetry.space_group_name_H-M   'P 1'
#
loop_
_entity.id
_entity.type
_entity.pdbx_description
1 polymer ?
#
loop_
_entity_poly.entity_id
_entity_poly.type
_entity_poly.pdbx_seq_one_letter_code
_entity_poly.pdbx_strand_id
1 'polypeptide(L)'
;MSIGKSIYWLFQLIGWGSFAGINMLFAFFFEKMADAPSRNLAISKLSLFISLGFVATHVMRIVIRRLNVVQKSLDRQFACFFFLSVIFSLIPGVLYTLGGLSWDILGEGELFFADRPVLLALSGSFYFFLNIVIWNLVYFIIHFVSASRRQQQQVWQLEEMMKEMTLDNYAFQQEQK
;
A
#
# COMPACT_ATOMS: atom_id res chain seq x y z
N MET A 1 1.60 -16.38 -15.86
CA MET A 1 0.93 -15.45 -14.92
C MET A 1 1.74 -15.31 -13.62
N SER A 2 2.76 -14.43 -13.56
CA SER A 2 3.57 -14.23 -12.33
C SER A 2 4.07 -12.78 -12.13
N ILE A 3 4.15 -12.00 -13.21
CA ILE A 3 4.77 -10.66 -13.23
C ILE A 3 4.15 -9.73 -12.17
N GLY A 4 2.83 -9.77 -11.96
CA GLY A 4 2.15 -8.96 -10.94
C GLY A 4 2.40 -9.37 -9.48
N LYS A 5 2.87 -10.60 -9.21
CA LYS A 5 3.28 -11.03 -7.86
C LYS A 5 4.71 -10.55 -7.57
N SER A 6 5.62 -10.68 -8.53
CA SER A 6 7.03 -10.29 -8.37
C SER A 6 7.19 -8.78 -8.14
N ILE A 7 6.52 -7.95 -8.97
CA ILE A 7 6.54 -6.48 -8.83
C ILE A 7 6.00 -6.04 -7.47
N TYR A 8 4.95 -6.68 -6.98
CA TYR A 8 4.37 -6.37 -5.66
C TYR A 8 5.38 -6.57 -4.52
N TRP A 9 6.07 -7.71 -4.50
CA TRP A 9 7.07 -8.01 -3.47
C TRP A 9 8.25 -7.04 -3.54
N LEU A 10 8.66 -6.66 -4.74
CA LEU A 10 9.68 -5.64 -4.93
C LEU A 10 9.27 -4.30 -4.31
N PHE A 11 8.05 -3.82 -4.58
CA PHE A 11 7.54 -2.59 -3.97
C PHE A 11 7.34 -2.70 -2.45
N GLN A 12 6.94 -3.86 -1.93
CA GLN A 12 6.84 -4.08 -0.48
C GLN A 12 8.21 -4.00 0.19
N LEU A 13 9.20 -4.72 -0.33
CA LEU A 13 10.55 -4.74 0.23
C LEU A 13 11.23 -3.38 0.09
N ILE A 14 11.13 -2.73 -1.07
CA ILE A 14 11.70 -1.40 -1.27
C ILE A 14 10.96 -0.36 -0.41
N GLY A 15 9.63 -0.36 -0.38
CA GLY A 15 8.86 0.64 0.37
C GLY A 15 9.10 0.55 1.87
N TRP A 16 8.97 -0.64 2.46
CA TRP A 16 9.25 -0.83 3.89
C TRP A 16 10.73 -0.71 4.22
N GLY A 17 11.63 -1.14 3.32
CA GLY A 17 13.07 -0.99 3.47
C GLY A 17 13.52 0.47 3.43
N SER A 18 13.02 1.26 2.49
CA SER A 18 13.25 2.71 2.43
C SER A 18 12.64 3.42 3.63
N PHE A 19 11.44 3.05 4.06
CA PHE A 19 10.83 3.60 5.27
C PHE A 19 11.70 3.34 6.51
N ALA A 20 12.17 2.11 6.69
CA ALA A 20 13.07 1.73 7.77
C ALA A 20 14.39 2.50 7.70
N GLY A 21 15.01 2.56 6.51
CA GLY A 21 16.28 3.25 6.28
C GLY A 21 16.19 4.75 6.56
N ILE A 22 15.14 5.41 6.07
CA ILE A 22 14.90 6.84 6.34
C ILE A 22 14.73 7.05 7.85
N ASN A 23 13.87 6.28 8.52
CA ASN A 23 13.67 6.43 9.97
C ASN A 23 14.96 6.17 10.77
N MET A 24 15.79 5.23 10.34
CA MET A 24 17.08 4.94 10.97
C MET A 24 18.08 6.09 10.76
N LEU A 25 18.11 6.71 9.58
CA LEU A 25 18.90 7.92 9.32
C LEU A 25 18.44 9.07 10.22
N PHE A 26 17.13 9.31 10.31
CA PHE A 26 16.58 10.31 11.23
C PHE A 26 16.98 10.01 12.68
N ALA A 27 16.86 8.76 13.14
CA ALA A 27 17.28 8.39 14.49
C ALA A 27 18.77 8.63 14.76
N PHE A 28 19.62 8.45 13.73
CA PHE A 28 21.05 8.77 13.80
C PHE A 28 21.31 10.27 13.88
N PHE A 29 20.70 11.08 13.01
CA PHE A 29 20.89 12.53 12.98
C PHE A 29 20.34 13.27 14.21
N PHE A 30 19.26 12.76 14.80
CA PHE A 30 18.63 13.35 15.99
C PHE A 30 19.19 12.77 17.30
N GLU A 31 20.38 12.15 17.27
CA GLU A 31 21.08 11.58 18.43
C GLU A 31 20.28 10.55 19.24
N LYS A 32 19.15 10.05 18.72
CA LYS A 32 18.34 9.00 19.37
C LYS A 32 19.02 7.64 19.41
N MET A 33 20.24 7.56 18.87
CA MET A 33 21.10 6.37 18.80
C MET A 33 22.38 6.52 19.63
N ALA A 34 22.59 7.67 20.31
CA ALA A 34 23.80 7.96 21.07
C ALA A 34 23.94 7.02 22.28
N ASP A 35 22.85 6.82 23.02
CA ASP A 35 22.80 5.93 24.19
C ASP A 35 22.20 4.55 23.85
N ALA A 36 22.72 3.50 24.50
CA ALA A 36 22.20 2.14 24.37
C ALA A 36 20.68 1.99 24.67
N PRO A 37 20.11 2.58 25.76
CA PRO A 37 18.68 2.51 26.01
C PRO A 37 17.84 3.23 24.95
N SER A 38 18.23 4.46 24.56
CA SER A 38 17.54 5.27 23.54
C SER A 38 17.53 4.58 22.17
N ARG A 39 18.66 3.94 21.81
CA ARG A 39 18.78 3.14 20.59
C ARG A 39 17.84 1.94 20.59
N ASN A 40 17.81 1.18 21.68
CA ASN A 40 16.96 0.00 21.80
C ASN A 40 15.47 0.37 21.73
N LEU A 41 15.10 1.49 22.35
CA LEU A 41 13.75 2.06 22.26
C LEU A 41 13.41 2.43 20.80
N ALA A 42 14.26 3.19 20.12
CA ALA A 42 14.04 3.60 18.73
C ALA A 42 13.88 2.39 17.78
N ILE A 43 14.75 1.37 17.93
CA ILE A 43 14.70 0.15 17.11
C ILE A 43 13.43 -0.66 17.40
N SER A 44 13.04 -0.80 18.68
CA SER A 44 11.87 -1.59 19.08
C SER A 44 10.55 -0.95 18.62
N LYS A 45 10.46 0.38 18.68
CA LYS A 45 9.30 1.12 18.13
C LYS A 45 9.19 0.96 16.63
N LEU A 46 10.33 1.13 15.93
CA LEU A 46 10.37 1.02 14.48
C LEU A 46 10.04 -0.40 14.02
N SER A 47 10.57 -1.43 14.70
CA SER A 47 10.30 -2.83 14.38
C SER A 47 8.83 -3.21 14.60
N LEU A 48 8.21 -2.75 15.69
CA LEU A 48 6.79 -2.96 15.94
C LEU A 48 5.93 -2.26 14.88
N PHE A 49 6.24 -1.00 14.56
CA PHE A 49 5.51 -0.24 13.55
C PHE A 49 5.59 -0.88 12.15
N ILE A 50 6.80 -1.27 11.72
CA ILE A 50 7.01 -1.93 10.42
C ILE A 50 6.28 -3.27 10.39
N SER A 51 6.37 -4.06 11.46
CA SER A 51 5.74 -5.39 11.51
C SER A 51 4.22 -5.28 11.40
N LEU A 52 3.60 -4.40 12.18
CA LEU A 52 2.16 -4.15 12.13
C LEU A 52 1.73 -3.58 10.78
N GLY A 53 2.47 -2.60 10.25
CA GLY A 53 2.18 -1.98 8.97
C GLY A 53 2.33 -2.96 7.78
N PHE A 54 3.35 -3.81 7.81
CA PHE A 54 3.58 -4.83 6.80
C PHE A 54 2.43 -5.85 6.77
N VAL A 55 1.97 -6.31 7.93
CA VAL A 55 0.81 -7.21 8.02
C VAL A 55 -0.46 -6.49 7.56
N ALA A 56 -0.70 -5.26 8.03
CA ALA A 56 -1.88 -4.48 7.67
C ALA A 56 -1.98 -4.27 6.14
N THR A 57 -0.88 -3.89 5.49
CA THR A 57 -0.85 -3.70 4.03
C THR A 57 -1.08 -5.00 3.25
N HIS A 58 -0.60 -6.14 3.76
CA HIS A 58 -0.85 -7.45 3.16
C HIS A 58 -2.33 -7.86 3.28
N VAL A 59 -2.90 -7.74 4.48
CA VAL A 59 -4.31 -8.07 4.73
C VAL A 59 -5.21 -7.14 3.92
N MET A 60 -4.93 -5.84 3.90
CA MET A 60 -5.66 -4.86 3.10
C MET A 60 -5.69 -5.24 1.62
N ARG A 61 -4.55 -5.66 1.04
CA ARG A 61 -4.51 -6.14 -0.36
C ARG A 61 -5.39 -7.37 -0.59
N ILE A 62 -5.46 -8.29 0.37
CA ILE A 62 -6.34 -9.45 0.26
C ILE A 62 -7.79 -8.98 0.22
N VAL A 63 -8.18 -8.05 1.09
CA VAL A 63 -9.52 -7.47 1.13
C VAL A 63 -9.87 -6.74 -0.16
N ILE A 64 -8.99 -5.88 -0.68
CA ILE A 64 -9.19 -5.14 -1.95
C ILE A 64 -9.46 -6.11 -3.12
N ARG A 65 -8.71 -7.22 -3.18
CA ARG A 65 -8.90 -8.25 -4.21
C ARG A 65 -10.20 -9.04 -4.01
N ARG A 66 -10.56 -9.38 -2.76
CA ARG A 66 -11.79 -10.12 -2.45
C ARG A 66 -13.04 -9.31 -2.77
N LEU A 67 -13.01 -8.01 -2.52
CA LEU A 67 -14.12 -7.09 -2.79
C LEU A 67 -14.21 -6.66 -4.25
N ASN A 68 -13.25 -7.09 -5.10
CA ASN A 68 -13.10 -6.65 -6.50
C ASN A 68 -13.24 -5.13 -6.64
N VAL A 69 -12.70 -4.37 -5.67
CA VAL A 69 -12.88 -2.91 -5.58
C VAL A 69 -12.50 -2.25 -6.89
N VAL A 70 -11.40 -2.73 -7.45
CA VAL A 70 -10.78 -2.35 -8.69
C VAL A 70 -11.70 -2.44 -9.93
N GLN A 71 -12.71 -3.32 -9.93
CA GLN A 71 -13.65 -3.46 -11.04
C GLN A 71 -14.86 -2.51 -10.92
N LYS A 72 -14.98 -1.79 -9.81
CA LYS A 72 -16.07 -0.83 -9.57
C LYS A 72 -15.76 0.51 -10.26
N SER A 73 -16.77 1.37 -10.39
CA SER A 73 -16.59 2.75 -10.87
C SER A 73 -15.58 3.52 -10.01
N LEU A 74 -14.90 4.51 -10.60
CA LEU A 74 -13.85 5.29 -9.92
C LEU A 74 -14.34 5.89 -8.59
N ASP A 75 -15.55 6.44 -8.53
CA ASP A 75 -16.12 7.01 -7.30
C ASP A 75 -16.23 5.97 -6.18
N ARG A 76 -16.67 4.75 -6.52
CA ARG A 76 -16.75 3.64 -5.56
C ARG A 76 -15.37 3.13 -5.17
N GLN A 77 -14.37 3.22 -6.05
CA GLN A 77 -12.98 2.88 -5.71
C GLN A 77 -12.45 3.86 -4.66
N PHE A 78 -12.58 5.17 -4.89
CA PHE A 78 -12.13 6.18 -3.93
C PHE A 78 -12.82 6.05 -2.58
N ALA A 79 -14.14 5.88 -2.56
CA ALA A 79 -14.88 5.65 -1.33
C ALA A 79 -14.38 4.39 -0.60
N CYS A 80 -14.20 3.29 -1.32
CA CYS A 80 -13.74 2.03 -0.72
C CYS A 80 -12.30 2.14 -0.20
N PHE A 81 -11.39 2.81 -0.92
CA PHE A 81 -10.03 3.07 -0.43
C PHE A 81 -10.03 3.96 0.81
N PHE A 82 -10.89 4.98 0.86
CA PHE A 82 -11.02 5.83 2.04
C PHE A 82 -11.49 5.03 3.27
N PHE A 83 -12.59 4.28 3.14
CA PHE A 83 -13.10 3.46 4.25
C PHE A 83 -12.13 2.36 4.67
N LEU A 84 -11.48 1.69 3.71
CA LEU A 84 -10.42 0.73 4.02
C LEU A 84 -9.26 1.41 4.75
N SER A 85 -8.86 2.62 4.35
CA SER A 85 -7.78 3.33 5.03
C SER A 85 -8.12 3.65 6.48
N VAL A 86 -9.36 4.07 6.75
CA VAL A 86 -9.84 4.35 8.12
C VAL A 86 -9.88 3.07 8.96
N ILE A 87 -10.43 1.97 8.43
CA ILE A 87 -10.55 0.72 9.19
C ILE A 87 -9.15 0.11 9.44
N PHE A 88 -8.31 0.07 8.41
CA PHE A 88 -6.97 -0.49 8.47
C PHE A 88 -5.95 0.43 9.15
N SER A 89 -6.30 1.66 9.51
CA SER A 89 -5.46 2.51 10.35
C SER A 89 -5.78 2.37 11.84
N LEU A 90 -7.06 2.20 12.17
CA LEU A 90 -7.51 2.06 13.56
C LEU A 90 -7.00 0.77 14.20
N ILE A 91 -7.09 -0.36 13.51
CA ILE A 91 -6.71 -1.66 14.08
C ILE A 91 -5.20 -1.70 14.42
N PRO A 92 -4.27 -1.40 13.49
CA PRO A 92 -2.84 -1.40 13.80
C PRO A 92 -2.45 -0.27 14.75
N GLY A 93 -3.14 0.87 14.71
CA GLY A 93 -2.92 1.98 15.64
C GLY A 93 -3.19 1.58 17.09
N VAL A 94 -4.34 0.95 17.35
CA VAL A 94 -4.67 0.42 18.69
C VAL A 94 -3.68 -0.68 19.11
N LEU A 95 -3.34 -1.61 18.22
CA LEU A 95 -2.37 -2.67 18.52
C LEU A 95 -0.97 -2.12 18.83
N TYR A 96 -0.54 -1.10 18.10
CA TYR A 96 0.72 -0.41 18.36
C TYR A 96 0.71 0.28 19.73
N THR A 97 -0.38 0.98 20.08
CA THR A 97 -0.51 1.60 21.41
C THR A 97 -0.50 0.58 22.54
N LEU A 98 -1.24 -0.53 22.39
CA LEU A 98 -1.28 -1.60 23.40
C LEU A 98 0.06 -2.31 23.55
N GLY A 99 0.73 -2.63 22.45
CA GLY A 99 2.08 -3.20 22.45
C GLY A 99 3.08 -2.21 23.05
N GLY A 100 2.92 -0.93 22.72
CA GLY A 100 3.65 0.18 23.31
C GLY A 100 3.63 0.14 24.83
N LEU A 101 2.41 0.16 25.40
CA LEU A 101 2.19 0.24 26.84
C LEU A 101 2.69 -1.02 27.56
N SER A 102 2.51 -2.19 26.94
CA SER A 102 2.88 -3.48 27.53
C SER A 102 4.40 -3.69 27.59
N TRP A 103 5.15 -3.13 26.64
CA TRP A 103 6.60 -3.27 26.54
C TRP A 103 7.38 -2.02 26.97
N ASP A 104 6.70 -1.00 27.49
CA ASP A 104 7.28 0.29 27.88
C ASP A 104 8.12 0.94 26.78
N ILE A 105 7.65 0.82 25.53
CA ILE A 105 8.34 1.34 24.35
C ILE A 105 7.75 2.67 23.85
N LEU A 106 6.85 3.31 24.61
CA LEU A 106 6.34 4.63 24.23
C LEU A 106 7.44 5.69 24.34
N GLY A 107 7.48 6.60 23.38
CA GLY A 107 8.35 7.76 23.46
C GLY A 107 7.76 8.85 24.37
N GLU A 108 8.59 9.79 24.80
CA GLU A 108 8.17 10.92 25.65
C GLU A 108 6.97 11.70 25.09
N GLY A 109 6.90 11.89 23.77
CA GLY A 109 5.77 12.55 23.11
C GLY A 109 4.48 11.73 23.06
N GLU A 110 4.55 10.41 23.20
CA GLU A 110 3.36 9.53 23.28
C GLU A 110 2.93 9.37 24.74
N LEU A 111 3.87 9.35 25.68
CA LEU A 111 3.59 9.35 27.13
C LEU A 111 2.80 10.60 27.57
N PHE A 112 2.97 11.74 26.89
CA PHE A 112 2.14 12.93 27.12
C PHE A 112 0.63 12.67 26.97
N PHE A 113 0.24 11.70 26.13
CA PHE A 113 -1.14 11.30 25.93
C PHE A 113 -1.55 10.06 26.73
N ALA A 114 -0.66 9.52 27.58
CA ALA A 114 -0.93 8.30 28.36
C ALA A 114 -2.17 8.42 29.25
N ASP A 115 -2.42 9.61 29.81
CA ASP A 115 -3.61 9.90 30.62
C ASP A 115 -4.93 9.89 29.82
N ARG A 116 -4.85 9.86 28.48
CA ARG A 116 -5.99 9.87 27.56
C ARG A 116 -5.87 8.72 26.55
N PRO A 117 -6.25 7.49 26.93
CA PRO A 117 -6.01 6.29 26.12
C PRO A 117 -6.65 6.36 24.73
N VAL A 118 -7.82 7.02 24.61
CA VAL A 118 -8.49 7.24 23.32
C VAL A 118 -7.67 8.16 22.41
N LEU A 119 -7.11 9.23 22.96
CA LEU A 119 -6.34 10.22 22.20
C LEU A 119 -4.99 9.66 21.77
N LEU A 120 -4.37 8.85 22.64
CA LEU A 120 -3.16 8.10 22.35
C LEU A 120 -3.36 7.07 21.23
N ALA A 121 -4.47 6.31 21.26
CA ALA A 121 -4.80 5.38 20.20
C ALA A 121 -5.09 6.10 18.86
N LEU A 122 -5.76 7.25 18.92
CA LEU A 122 -6.05 8.09 17.75
C LEU A 122 -4.77 8.67 17.12
N SER A 123 -3.82 9.15 17.94
CA SER A 123 -2.55 9.67 17.43
C SER A 123 -1.72 8.58 16.76
N GLY A 124 -1.63 7.39 17.36
CA GLY A 124 -1.00 6.22 16.73
C GLY A 124 -1.70 5.82 15.42
N SER A 125 -3.03 5.78 15.43
CA SER A 125 -3.84 5.47 14.25
C SER A 125 -3.66 6.48 13.12
N PHE A 126 -3.36 7.74 13.42
CA PHE A 126 -3.13 8.77 12.39
C PHE A 126 -1.86 8.48 11.57
N TYR A 127 -0.77 8.05 12.21
CA TYR A 127 0.45 7.66 11.49
C TYR A 127 0.22 6.45 10.59
N PHE A 128 -0.52 5.44 11.06
CA PHE A 128 -0.93 4.32 10.23
C PHE A 128 -1.86 4.74 9.09
N PHE A 129 -2.76 5.70 9.32
CA PHE A 129 -3.65 6.22 8.29
C PHE A 129 -2.87 6.83 7.13
N LEU A 130 -1.92 7.71 7.42
CA LEU A 130 -1.07 8.30 6.39
C LEU A 130 -0.29 7.22 5.63
N ASN A 131 0.28 6.25 6.34
CA ASN A 131 1.01 5.15 5.73
C ASN A 131 0.13 4.32 4.80
N ILE A 132 -1.06 3.92 5.25
CA ILE A 132 -2.02 3.13 4.48
C ILE A 132 -2.52 3.89 3.25
N VAL A 133 -2.78 5.19 3.36
CA VAL A 133 -3.16 6.02 2.22
C VAL A 133 -2.08 6.03 1.15
N ILE A 134 -0.81 6.17 1.53
CA ILE A 134 0.33 6.09 0.59
C ILE A 134 0.35 4.74 -0.11
N TRP A 135 0.20 3.64 0.63
CA TRP A 135 0.15 2.30 0.03
C TRP A 135 -1.06 2.09 -0.89
N ASN A 136 -2.21 2.66 -0.55
CA ASN A 136 -3.39 2.64 -1.41
C ASN A 136 -3.17 3.40 -2.71
N LEU A 137 -2.49 4.56 -2.67
CA LEU A 137 -2.11 5.31 -3.88
C LEU A 137 -1.14 4.52 -4.75
N VAL A 138 -0.10 3.93 -4.16
CA VAL A 138 0.84 3.06 -4.90
C VAL A 138 0.11 1.90 -5.57
N TYR A 139 -0.80 1.25 -4.83
CA TYR A 139 -1.62 0.16 -5.38
C TYR A 139 -2.52 0.64 -6.53
N PHE A 140 -3.16 1.80 -6.36
CA PHE A 140 -4.02 2.40 -7.36
C PHE A 140 -3.24 2.73 -8.64
N ILE A 141 -2.06 3.34 -8.55
CA ILE A 141 -1.22 3.67 -9.71
C ILE A 141 -0.79 2.41 -10.46
N ILE A 142 -0.26 1.41 -9.75
CA ILE A 142 0.17 0.14 -10.38
C ILE A 142 -1.02 -0.51 -11.08
N HIS A 143 -2.18 -0.51 -10.43
CA HIS A 143 -3.38 -1.08 -11.02
C HIS A 143 -3.84 -0.30 -12.26
N PHE A 144 -3.98 1.01 -12.15
CA PHE A 144 -4.41 1.90 -13.23
C PHE A 144 -3.54 1.74 -14.48
N VAL A 145 -2.21 1.73 -14.30
CA VAL A 145 -1.25 1.49 -15.39
C VAL A 145 -1.45 0.09 -15.99
N SER A 146 -1.66 -0.93 -15.16
CA SER A 146 -1.89 -2.29 -15.66
C SER A 146 -3.21 -2.45 -16.44
N ALA A 147 -4.26 -1.73 -16.03
CA ALA A 147 -5.55 -1.71 -16.71
C ALA A 147 -5.46 -0.99 -18.06
N SER A 148 -4.81 0.18 -18.08
CA SER A 148 -4.59 0.97 -19.30
C SER A 148 -3.82 0.17 -20.36
N ARG A 149 -2.75 -0.54 -19.97
CA ARG A 149 -1.97 -1.40 -20.90
C ARG A 149 -2.80 -2.53 -21.50
N ARG A 150 -3.69 -3.16 -20.73
CA ARG A 150 -4.55 -4.24 -21.23
C ARG A 150 -5.58 -3.73 -22.22
N GLN A 151 -6.15 -2.55 -21.96
CA GLN A 151 -7.09 -1.92 -22.88
C GLN A 151 -6.42 -1.59 -24.22
N GLN A 152 -5.21 -1.03 -24.20
CA GLN A 152 -4.46 -0.76 -25.43
C GLN A 152 -4.17 -2.03 -26.24
N GLN A 153 -3.79 -3.12 -25.57
CA GLN A 153 -3.52 -4.39 -26.24
C GLN A 153 -4.77 -4.98 -26.91
N GLN A 154 -5.95 -4.86 -26.31
CA GLN A 154 -7.22 -5.31 -26.92
C GLN A 154 -7.58 -4.49 -28.15
N VAL A 155 -7.34 -3.18 -28.12
CA VAL A 155 -7.56 -2.31 -29.28
C VAL A 155 -6.65 -2.71 -30.45
N TRP A 156 -5.37 -2.96 -30.20
CA TRP A 156 -4.44 -3.41 -31.25
C TRP A 156 -4.86 -4.74 -31.88
N GLN A 157 -5.32 -5.71 -31.07
CA GLN A 157 -5.81 -6.99 -31.59
C GLN A 157 -7.07 -6.83 -32.45
N LEU A 158 -7.99 -5.94 -32.06
CA LEU A 158 -9.18 -5.64 -32.85
C LEU A 158 -8.82 -4.95 -34.17
N GLU A 159 -7.88 -4.01 -34.15
CA GLU A 159 -7.39 -3.35 -35.37
C GLU A 159 -6.70 -4.32 -36.34
N GLU A 160 -5.94 -5.29 -35.81
CA GLU A 160 -5.28 -6.34 -36.59
C GLU A 160 -6.31 -7.28 -37.24
N MET A 161 -7.27 -7.79 -36.46
CA MET A 161 -8.37 -8.62 -36.99
C MET A 161 -9.18 -7.89 -38.06
N MET A 162 -9.48 -6.60 -37.85
CA MET A 162 -10.18 -5.78 -38.84
C MET A 162 -9.37 -5.65 -40.14
N LYS A 163 -8.06 -5.46 -40.06
CA LYS A 163 -7.19 -5.39 -41.25
C LYS A 163 -7.18 -6.71 -42.00
N GLU A 164 -7.02 -7.84 -41.31
CA GLU A 164 -7.06 -9.17 -41.93
C GLU A 164 -8.38 -9.41 -42.67
N MET A 165 -9.52 -9.15 -42.00
CA MET A 165 -10.84 -9.25 -42.62
C MET A 165 -11.01 -8.34 -43.84
N THR A 166 -10.45 -7.14 -43.82
CA THR A 166 -10.51 -6.27 -45.01
C THR A 166 -9.66 -6.81 -46.16
N LEU A 167 -8.46 -7.32 -45.88
CA LEU A 167 -7.57 -7.90 -46.88
C LEU A 167 -8.20 -9.15 -47.53
N ASP A 168 -8.78 -10.04 -46.73
CA ASP A 168 -9.48 -11.23 -47.23
C ASP A 168 -10.67 -10.87 -48.13
N ASN A 169 -11.46 -9.86 -47.74
CA ASN A 169 -12.56 -9.35 -48.56
C ASN A 169 -12.07 -8.79 -49.91
N TYR A 170 -10.95 -8.06 -49.92
CA TYR A 170 -10.36 -7.56 -51.16
C TYR A 170 -9.84 -8.70 -52.05
N ALA A 171 -9.21 -9.72 -51.47
CA ALA A 171 -8.74 -10.90 -52.21
C ALA A 171 -9.94 -11.66 -52.84
N PHE A 172 -11.00 -11.89 -52.07
CA PHE A 172 -12.21 -12.54 -52.56
C PHE A 172 -12.89 -11.78 -53.72
N GLN A 173 -12.92 -10.45 -53.65
CA GLN A 173 -13.46 -9.63 -54.75
C GLN A 173 -12.61 -9.68 -56.04
N GLN A 174 -11.31 -9.96 -55.93
CA GLN A 174 -10.44 -10.12 -57.10
C GLN A 174 -10.60 -11.49 -57.76
N GLU A 175 -10.83 -12.56 -56.98
CA GLU A 175 -11.07 -13.91 -57.53
C GLU A 175 -12.41 -14.04 -58.29
N GLN A 176 -13.38 -13.16 -58.04
CA GLN A 176 -14.68 -13.15 -58.73
C GLN A 176 -14.71 -12.31 -60.01
N LYS A 177 -13.61 -11.67 -60.40
CA LYS A 177 -13.48 -10.89 -61.64
C LYS A 177 -12.68 -11.65 -62.68
#